data_AF-A0AAJ5CE92-F1
#
_entry.id   AF-A0AAJ5CE92-F1
#
_cell.length_a   1.000
_cell.length_b   1.000
_cell.length_c   1.000
_cell.angle_alpha   90.00
_cell.angle_beta   90.00
_cell.angle_gamma   90.00
#
_symmetry.space_group_name_H-M   'P 1'
#
loop_
_entity.id
_entity.type
_entity.pdbx_description
1 polymer ?
#
loop_
_entity_poly.entity_id
_entity_poly.type
_entity_poly.pdbx_seq_one_letter_code
_entity_poly.pdbx_strand_id
1 'polypeptide(L)'
;MSIQRPALVPVPDPAPGSVAEPAAGPLFRIERGCPSPEELAALTAVLMAVTAGPGVAPDDTARKHQVVALWRRPERVTGFDGPRTWRAAA
;
A
#
# COMPACT_ATOMS: atom_id res chain seq x y z
N MET A 1 -22.23 -26.98 15.01
CA MET A 1 -22.09 -26.35 13.67
C MET A 1 -20.62 -26.33 13.31
N SER A 2 -20.16 -27.30 12.51
CA SER A 2 -18.75 -27.42 12.10
C SER A 2 -18.53 -26.61 10.82
N ILE A 3 -17.63 -25.64 10.87
CA ILE A 3 -17.27 -24.81 9.72
C ILE A 3 -16.12 -25.52 9.00
N GLN A 4 -16.40 -26.14 7.86
CA GLN A 4 -15.40 -26.82 7.05
C GLN A 4 -14.49 -25.75 6.40
N ARG A 5 -13.20 -25.74 6.76
CA ARG A 5 -12.19 -24.87 6.14
C ARG A 5 -11.97 -25.35 4.70
N PRO A 6 -12.09 -24.49 3.68
CA PRO A 6 -11.76 -24.87 2.31
C PRO A 6 -10.26 -25.18 2.21
N ALA A 7 -9.91 -26.21 1.44
CA ALA A 7 -8.53 -26.55 1.17
C ALA A 7 -7.84 -25.41 0.40
N LEU A 8 -6.71 -24.93 0.92
CA LEU A 8 -5.85 -23.97 0.23
C LEU A 8 -5.23 -24.69 -0.97
N VAL A 9 -5.65 -24.34 -2.18
CA VAL A 9 -4.97 -24.77 -3.40
C VAL A 9 -3.55 -24.19 -3.36
N PRO A 10 -2.48 -25.00 -3.44
CA PRO A 10 -1.14 -24.48 -3.48
C PRO A 10 -0.97 -23.69 -4.78
N VAL A 11 -0.76 -22.38 -4.64
CA VAL A 11 -0.32 -21.54 -5.76
C VAL A 11 1.06 -22.05 -6.18
N PRO A 12 1.26 -22.44 -7.44
CA PRO A 12 2.57 -22.87 -7.91
C PRO A 12 3.57 -21.73 -7.77
N ASP A 13 4.79 -22.07 -7.33
CA ASP A 13 5.92 -21.15 -7.24
C ASP A 13 6.12 -20.50 -8.63
N PRO A 14 6.13 -19.16 -8.76
CA PRO A 14 6.32 -18.53 -10.05
C PRO A 14 7.68 -18.96 -10.61
N ALA A 15 7.68 -19.47 -11.84
CA ALA A 15 8.90 -19.91 -12.51
C ALA A 15 9.97 -18.80 -12.45
N PRO A 16 11.24 -19.12 -12.10
CA PRO A 16 12.31 -18.15 -12.06
C PRO A 16 12.51 -17.59 -13.48
N GLY A 17 12.01 -16.37 -13.71
CA GLY A 17 11.98 -15.75 -15.03
C GLY A 17 10.69 -15.02 -15.37
N SER A 18 9.60 -15.18 -14.60
CA SER A 18 8.43 -14.30 -14.73
C SER A 18 8.70 -12.97 -14.03
N VAL A 19 9.64 -12.19 -14.59
CA VAL A 19 9.58 -10.74 -14.40
C VAL A 19 8.26 -10.31 -15.03
N ALA A 20 7.30 -9.91 -14.20
CA ALA A 20 6.07 -9.31 -14.69
C ALA A 20 6.50 -8.17 -15.63
N GLU A 21 6.28 -8.32 -16.93
CA GLU A 21 6.50 -7.21 -17.85
C GLU A 21 5.66 -6.04 -17.32
N PRO A 22 6.27 -4.86 -17.11
CA PRO A 22 5.54 -3.74 -16.55
C PRO A 22 4.40 -3.46 -17.52
N ALA A 23 3.16 -3.64 -17.04
CA ALA A 23 1.98 -3.38 -17.83
C ALA A 23 2.14 -1.98 -18.45
N ALA A 24 2.18 -1.91 -19.78
CA ALA A 24 2.54 -0.72 -20.55
C ALA A 24 1.46 0.39 -20.53
N GLY A 25 0.72 0.48 -19.43
CA GLY A 25 -0.28 1.50 -19.17
C GLY A 25 0.26 2.63 -18.28
N PRO A 26 -0.51 3.72 -18.15
CA PRO A 26 -0.17 4.83 -17.26
C PRO A 26 0.02 4.37 -15.81
N LEU A 27 1.09 4.83 -15.13
CA LEU A 27 1.40 4.45 -13.74
C LEU A 27 0.33 4.93 -12.74
N PHE A 28 -0.18 6.13 -12.94
CA PHE A 28 -1.27 6.72 -12.16
C PHE A 28 -1.99 7.80 -12.98
N ARG A 29 -3.20 8.16 -12.56
CA ARG A 29 -4.03 9.20 -13.20
C ARG A 29 -4.28 10.35 -12.23
N ILE A 30 -4.21 11.57 -12.76
CA ILE A 30 -4.62 12.77 -12.03
C ILE A 30 -6.12 13.01 -12.25
N GLU A 31 -6.91 12.87 -11.18
CA GLU A 31 -8.36 13.12 -11.24
C GLU A 31 -8.70 14.60 -11.10
N ARG A 32 -7.87 15.37 -10.37
CA ARG A 32 -8.07 16.82 -10.12
C ARG A 32 -6.73 17.54 -9.99
N GLY A 33 -6.68 18.80 -10.43
CA GLY A 33 -5.50 19.67 -10.35
C GLY A 33 -4.57 19.56 -11.58
N CYS A 34 -3.55 20.40 -11.61
CA CYS A 34 -2.55 20.49 -12.67
C CYS A 34 -1.14 20.59 -12.03
N PRO A 35 -0.58 19.45 -11.55
CA PRO A 35 0.72 19.45 -10.88
C PRO A 35 1.84 19.86 -11.83
N SER A 36 2.88 20.47 -11.28
CA SER A 36 4.09 20.76 -12.06
C SER A 36 4.84 19.47 -12.42
N PRO A 37 5.74 19.51 -13.43
CA PRO A 37 6.60 18.37 -13.75
C PRO A 37 7.43 17.90 -12.55
N GLU A 38 7.89 18.82 -11.71
CA GLU A 38 8.69 18.54 -10.51
C GLU A 38 7.86 17.81 -9.45
N GLU A 39 6.60 18.18 -9.25
CA GLU A 39 5.70 17.52 -8.31
C GLU A 39 5.38 16.07 -8.77
N LEU A 40 5.19 15.86 -10.08
CA LEU A 40 5.00 14.53 -10.65
C LEU A 40 6.25 13.64 -10.47
N ALA A 41 7.44 14.21 -10.67
CA ALA A 41 8.70 13.52 -10.46
C ALA A 41 8.87 13.11 -8.98
N ALA A 42 8.59 14.03 -8.06
CA ALA A 42 8.64 13.76 -6.62
C ALA A 42 7.68 12.65 -6.21
N LEU A 43 6.43 12.69 -6.68
CA LEU A 43 5.44 11.65 -6.40
C LEU A 43 5.90 10.28 -6.92
N THR A 44 6.41 10.23 -8.16
CA THR A 44 6.89 8.99 -8.77
C THR A 44 8.07 8.41 -7.99
N ALA A 45 9.02 9.24 -7.54
CA ALA A 45 10.16 8.81 -6.73
C ALA A 45 9.71 8.18 -5.40
N VAL A 46 8.75 8.80 -4.72
CA VAL A 46 8.17 8.25 -3.49
C VAL A 46 7.47 6.92 -3.75
N LEU A 47 6.66 6.83 -4.81
CA LEU A 47 5.99 5.58 -5.17
C LEU A 47 7.00 4.47 -5.42
N MET A 48 8.04 4.71 -6.22
CA MET A 48 9.09 3.74 -6.47
C MET A 48 9.78 3.29 -5.18
N ALA A 49 10.11 4.22 -4.28
CA ALA A 49 10.77 3.89 -3.01
C ALA A 49 9.88 3.01 -2.10
N VAL A 50 8.58 3.29 -2.04
CA VAL A 50 7.62 2.49 -1.25
C VAL A 50 7.40 1.12 -1.88
N THR A 51 7.29 1.05 -3.21
CA THR A 51 7.02 -0.21 -3.94
C THR A 51 8.25 -1.09 -4.09
N ALA A 52 9.47 -0.54 -4.01
CA ALA A 52 10.71 -1.31 -4.06
C ALA A 52 10.84 -2.33 -2.90
N GLY A 53 9.96 -2.25 -1.90
CA GLY A 53 9.91 -3.15 -0.77
C GLY A 53 11.05 -2.88 0.23
N PRO A 54 10.92 -3.31 1.49
CA PRO A 54 11.99 -3.14 2.46
C PRO A 54 13.19 -4.02 2.10
N GLY A 55 14.29 -3.42 1.65
CA GLY A 55 15.64 -3.96 1.84
C GLY A 55 16.12 -3.83 3.31
N VAL A 56 15.27 -3.31 4.19
CA VAL A 56 15.47 -3.28 5.64
C VAL A 56 14.68 -4.45 6.21
N ALA A 57 15.41 -5.41 6.81
CA ALA A 57 14.81 -6.55 7.48
C ALA A 57 13.67 -6.06 8.39
N PRO A 58 12.44 -6.60 8.24
CA PRO A 58 11.37 -6.25 9.14
C PRO A 58 11.84 -6.64 10.54
N ASP A 59 11.90 -5.65 11.45
CA ASP A 59 12.05 -5.90 12.88
C ASP A 59 11.03 -6.98 13.26
N ASP A 60 11.47 -8.00 14.01
CA ASP A 60 10.70 -9.22 14.29
C ASP A 60 9.36 -8.93 15.01
N THR A 61 9.16 -7.69 15.46
CA THR A 61 7.90 -7.12 15.93
C THR A 61 6.81 -7.07 14.84
N ALA A 62 7.16 -6.83 13.57
CA ALA A 62 6.22 -6.76 12.45
C ALA A 62 5.64 -8.12 12.05
N ARG A 63 6.36 -9.23 12.31
CA ARG A 63 5.90 -10.59 11.98
C ARG A 63 4.84 -11.15 12.94
N LYS A 64 4.71 -10.60 14.14
CA LYS A 64 3.75 -11.06 15.16
C LYS A 64 2.42 -10.34 15.12
N HIS A 65 2.36 -9.18 14.47
CA HIS A 65 1.10 -8.51 14.21
C HIS A 65 0.48 -9.16 12.98
N GLN A 66 -0.66 -9.82 13.15
CA GLN A 66 -1.53 -10.22 12.04
C GLN A 66 -1.56 -9.06 11.04
N VAL A 67 -1.44 -9.36 9.74
CA VAL A 67 -1.56 -8.39 8.64
C VAL A 67 -2.99 -7.87 8.60
N VAL A 68 -3.36 -7.12 9.62
CA VAL A 68 -4.57 -6.33 9.69
C VAL A 68 -4.23 -5.07 8.96
N ALA A 69 -5.02 -4.76 7.93
CA ALA A 69 -4.86 -3.51 7.23
C ALA A 69 -4.89 -2.36 8.26
N LEU A 70 -3.78 -1.64 8.44
CA LEU A 70 -3.56 -0.61 9.47
C LEU A 70 -4.36 0.69 9.22
N TRP A 71 -5.54 0.57 8.62
CA TRP A 71 -6.42 1.68 8.32
C TRP A 71 -6.87 2.29 9.65
N ARG A 72 -6.20 3.39 10.04
CA ARG A 72 -6.65 4.19 11.16
C ARG A 72 -7.88 4.98 10.71
N ARG A 73 -8.95 4.84 11.49
CA ARG A 73 -10.13 5.69 11.39
C ARG A 73 -9.76 7.10 11.84
N PRO A 74 -9.74 8.11 10.95
CA PRO A 74 -9.36 9.48 11.31
C PRO A 74 -10.21 10.04 12.46
N GLU A 75 -11.50 9.69 12.50
CA GLU A 75 -12.43 10.04 13.57
C GLU A 75 -12.07 9.47 14.95
N ARG A 76 -11.14 8.50 15.01
CA ARG A 76 -10.63 7.91 16.26
C ARG A 76 -9.28 8.51 16.69
N VAL A 77 -8.74 9.46 15.94
CA VAL A 77 -7.51 10.18 16.30
C VAL A 77 -7.89 11.43 17.08
N THR A 78 -7.22 11.66 18.21
CA THR A 78 -7.38 12.89 19.00
C THR A 78 -7.01 14.10 18.15
N GLY A 79 -7.89 15.09 18.04
CA GLY A 79 -7.68 16.29 17.23
C GLY A 79 -8.20 16.19 15.79
N PHE A 80 -9.13 15.28 15.52
CA PHE A 80 -9.82 15.21 14.23
C PHE A 80 -10.71 16.44 13.98
N ASP A 81 -10.32 17.28 13.00
CA ASP A 81 -11.00 18.54 12.64
C ASP A 81 -12.31 18.34 11.83
N GLY A 82 -12.73 17.09 11.64
CA GLY A 82 -14.05 16.76 11.13
C GLY A 82 -14.08 16.23 9.68
N PRO A 83 -15.27 15.84 9.18
CA PRO A 83 -15.43 14.97 8.00
C PRO A 83 -14.97 15.56 6.66
N ARG A 84 -14.83 16.88 6.58
CA ARG A 84 -14.34 17.57 5.37
C ARG A 84 -12.83 17.81 5.40
N THR A 85 -12.17 17.42 6.48
CA THR A 85 -10.73 17.48 6.61
C THR A 85 -10.16 16.09 6.29
N TRP A 86 -9.15 16.07 5.44
CA TRP A 86 -8.47 14.82 5.08
C TRP A 86 -7.27 14.54 6.02
N ARG A 87 -6.98 15.48 6.95
CA ARG A 87 -6.09 15.29 8.09
C ARG A 87 -6.18 16.44 9.12
N ALA A 88 -6.21 16.10 10.41
CA ALA A 88 -5.70 16.83 11.60
C ALA A 88 -5.79 15.85 12.80
N ALA A 89 -4.91 15.73 13.80
CA ALA A 89 -3.84 16.60 14.32
C ALA A 89 -2.44 15.92 14.31
N ALA A 90 -1.43 16.71 14.76
CA ALA A 90 0.02 16.44 14.78
C ALA A 90 0.45 15.22 15.63
#